data_AF-A0A954JLT1-F1
#
_entry.id   AF-A0A954JLT1-F1
#
_cell.length_a   1.000
_cell.length_b   1.000
_cell.length_c   1.000
_cell.angle_alpha   90.00
_cell.angle_beta   90.00
_cell.angle_gamma   90.00
#
_symmetry.space_group_name_H-M   'P 1'
#
loop_
_entity.id
_entity.type
_entity.pdbx_description
1 polymer ?
#
loop_
_entity_poly.entity_id
_entity_poly.type
_entity_poly.pdbx_seq_one_letter_code
_entity_poly.pdbx_strand_id
1 'polypeptide(L)'
;MTRCLWIVAFALSGFVVPFSTVDAQTEERVRGRSAPELEAYVRLHGDPQRGAILFHKSAAACSRCHASGDAVTPLGPDLSKIGPQTTVAHVVESLLEPSKKIREGYETVNIVTTDGRLLSGLIARQDMDQIVLRDAANLLQEIRVPRKEIEEIQKSETSMMPRGLVASLRDDREFYDLVRYVQEIATGGPTRAKELQPRPEELLIVDDTQDLDHARILTSLGERDFEAGQRIFHGHCVNCHGPDGNTPTLATARAFGAQELKYGADPYRMFLTVSRGAGLMAPLTHLTPRERYQVVYYIRESIMKDRNPGYSTIDDSYLAGLPKGTGLGDQEESGDRDFGPVLGSQLGNQINNGLTFRLSDGVSVCYDLHRMQIAAAWRGGFLD
;
A
#
# COMPACT_ATOMS: atom_id res chain seq x y z
N MET A 1 57.61 -42.24 20.28
CA MET A 1 56.52 -41.94 19.31
C MET A 1 55.30 -41.54 20.11
N THR A 2 55.10 -40.24 20.31
CA THR A 2 53.98 -39.68 21.07
C THR A 2 53.61 -38.37 20.39
N ARG A 3 52.57 -38.39 19.56
CA ARG A 3 52.09 -37.23 18.81
C ARG A 3 50.98 -36.56 19.63
N CYS A 4 51.24 -35.33 20.08
CA CYS A 4 50.23 -34.39 20.56
C CYS A 4 49.30 -34.02 19.41
N LEU A 5 48.00 -34.24 19.58
CA LEU A 5 46.96 -33.79 18.66
C LEU A 5 46.41 -32.45 19.20
N TRP A 6 46.77 -31.36 18.54
CA TRP A 6 46.16 -30.05 18.76
C TRP A 6 44.84 -30.00 17.98
N ILE A 7 43.71 -29.95 18.68
CA ILE A 7 42.41 -29.66 18.08
C ILE A 7 42.30 -28.13 17.98
N VAL A 8 42.39 -27.61 16.76
CA VAL A 8 42.09 -26.21 16.45
C VAL A 8 40.57 -26.08 16.38
N ALA A 9 39.98 -25.45 17.39
CA ALA A 9 38.57 -25.05 17.37
C ALA A 9 38.42 -23.84 16.43
N PHE A 10 37.92 -24.06 15.22
CA PHE A 10 37.44 -22.99 14.36
C PHE A 10 36.10 -22.48 14.91
N ALA A 11 36.13 -21.34 15.59
CA ALA A 11 34.94 -20.58 15.89
C ALA A 11 34.37 -20.05 14.57
N LEU A 12 33.33 -20.70 14.06
CA LEU A 12 32.47 -20.14 13.02
C LEU A 12 31.71 -18.97 13.64
N SER A 13 32.31 -17.78 13.57
CA SER A 13 31.59 -16.52 13.71
C SER A 13 30.57 -16.45 12.59
N GLY A 14 29.35 -16.92 12.86
CA GLY A 14 28.21 -16.73 11.99
C GLY A 14 27.99 -15.24 11.82
N PHE A 15 28.33 -14.73 10.64
CA PHE A 15 27.84 -13.44 10.18
C PHE A 15 26.32 -13.56 10.07
N VAL A 16 25.62 -13.00 11.05
CA VAL A 16 24.19 -12.71 10.92
C VAL A 16 24.09 -11.59 9.90
N VAL A 17 23.83 -11.95 8.64
CA VAL A 17 23.41 -10.99 7.63
C VAL A 17 22.04 -10.47 8.09
N PRO A 18 21.84 -9.15 8.26
CA PRO A 18 20.53 -8.63 8.57
C PRO A 18 19.65 -8.92 7.36
N PHE A 19 18.66 -9.79 7.55
CA PHE A 19 17.64 -10.08 6.55
C PHE A 19 16.75 -8.84 6.40
N SER A 20 16.95 -8.08 5.31
CA SER A 20 16.06 -6.99 4.91
C SER A 20 15.14 -7.49 3.79
N THR A 21 13.83 -7.40 4.04
CA THR A 21 12.75 -7.70 3.07
C THR A 21 12.75 -6.67 1.94
N VAL A 22 12.47 -7.11 0.71
CA VAL A 22 12.51 -6.29 -0.52
C VAL A 22 11.62 -5.04 -0.45
N ASP A 23 10.56 -5.05 0.36
CA ASP A 23 9.52 -4.01 0.39
C ASP A 23 9.81 -2.89 1.41
N ALA A 24 10.39 -3.22 2.57
CA ALA A 24 10.89 -2.22 3.52
C ALA A 24 12.12 -1.45 2.96
N GLN A 25 12.83 -2.07 2.01
CA GLN A 25 13.95 -1.42 1.32
C GLN A 25 13.50 -0.30 0.39
N THR A 26 12.30 -0.34 -0.20
CA THR A 26 11.85 0.70 -1.15
C THR A 26 11.81 2.08 -0.49
N GLU A 27 11.13 2.19 0.65
CA GLU A 27 11.05 3.46 1.35
C GLU A 27 12.41 3.93 1.87
N GLU A 28 13.24 3.03 2.39
CA GLU A 28 14.60 3.35 2.85
C GLU A 28 15.51 3.81 1.69
N ARG A 29 15.47 3.13 0.54
CA ARG A 29 16.19 3.51 -0.69
C ARG A 29 15.73 4.87 -1.20
N VAL A 30 14.42 5.12 -1.23
CA VAL A 30 13.85 6.41 -1.66
C VAL A 30 14.27 7.53 -0.70
N ARG A 31 14.20 7.31 0.63
CA ARG A 31 14.66 8.27 1.65
C ARG A 31 16.17 8.55 1.57
N GLY A 32 16.96 7.57 1.13
CA GLY A 32 18.40 7.71 0.95
C GLY A 32 18.82 8.60 -0.23
N ARG A 33 17.89 8.97 -1.12
CA ARG A 33 18.16 9.82 -2.29
C ARG A 33 17.89 11.29 -1.99
N SER A 34 18.67 12.17 -2.60
CA SER A 34 18.42 13.61 -2.53
C SER A 34 17.18 14.00 -3.35
N ALA A 35 16.54 15.12 -3.00
CA ALA A 35 15.38 15.61 -3.75
C ALA A 35 15.66 15.79 -5.26
N PRO A 36 16.78 16.42 -5.71
CA PRO A 36 17.08 16.55 -7.14
C PRO A 36 17.25 15.20 -7.86
N GLU A 37 17.83 14.19 -7.19
CA GLU A 37 17.93 12.85 -7.74
C GLU A 37 16.54 12.24 -7.94
N LEU A 38 15.69 12.29 -6.91
CA LEU A 38 14.31 11.79 -7.01
C LEU A 38 13.52 12.50 -8.11
N GLU A 39 13.67 13.81 -8.26
CA GLU A 39 13.05 14.56 -9.36
C GLU A 39 13.51 14.07 -10.73
N ALA A 40 14.81 13.78 -10.89
CA ALA A 40 15.34 13.22 -12.12
C ALA A 40 14.78 11.80 -12.38
N TYR A 41 14.71 10.94 -11.35
CA TYR A 41 14.17 9.59 -11.50
C TYR A 41 12.69 9.60 -11.88
N VAL A 42 11.87 10.40 -11.20
CA VAL A 42 10.44 10.57 -11.52
C VAL A 42 10.26 11.06 -12.94
N ARG A 43 11.08 12.02 -13.40
CA ARG A 43 11.00 12.55 -14.77
C ARG A 43 11.42 11.53 -15.83
N LEU A 44 12.43 10.71 -15.56
CA LEU A 44 13.03 9.80 -16.54
C LEU A 44 12.35 8.42 -16.56
N HIS A 45 11.84 7.96 -15.43
CA HIS A 45 11.36 6.59 -15.25
C HIS A 45 9.89 6.51 -14.83
N GLY A 46 9.30 7.62 -14.36
CA GLY A 46 7.89 7.67 -13.99
C GLY A 46 6.97 7.71 -15.20
N ASP A 47 5.93 6.89 -15.16
CA ASP A 47 4.86 6.81 -16.16
C ASP A 47 3.52 7.14 -15.50
N PRO A 48 2.85 8.22 -15.96
CA PRO A 48 1.61 8.64 -15.35
C PRO A 48 0.44 7.69 -15.60
N GLN A 49 0.46 6.85 -16.65
CA GLN A 49 -0.61 5.86 -16.90
C GLN A 49 -0.51 4.70 -15.90
N ARG A 50 0.71 4.17 -15.69
CA ARG A 50 0.95 3.17 -14.65
C ARG A 50 0.67 3.74 -13.25
N GLY A 51 1.10 4.98 -13.01
CA GLY A 51 0.84 5.70 -11.78
C GLY A 51 -0.65 5.88 -11.47
N ALA A 52 -1.46 6.11 -12.50
CA ALA A 52 -2.92 6.19 -12.35
C ALA A 52 -3.51 4.85 -11.89
N ILE A 53 -3.07 3.72 -12.48
CA ILE A 53 -3.51 2.39 -12.05
C ILE A 53 -3.13 2.16 -10.58
N LEU A 54 -1.90 2.49 -10.19
CA LEU A 54 -1.42 2.36 -8.81
C LEU A 54 -2.23 3.23 -7.84
N PHE A 55 -2.53 4.48 -8.19
CA PHE A 55 -3.34 5.37 -7.37
C PHE A 55 -4.72 4.79 -7.05
N HIS A 56 -5.31 4.03 -7.99
CA HIS A 56 -6.63 3.43 -7.85
C HIS A 56 -6.63 2.00 -7.25
N LYS A 57 -5.59 1.19 -7.49
CA LYS A 57 -5.55 -0.23 -7.08
C LYS A 57 -4.60 -0.57 -5.94
N SER A 58 -3.60 0.26 -5.67
CA SER A 58 -2.54 -0.10 -4.72
C SER A 58 -3.07 -0.24 -3.29
N ALA A 59 -2.32 -0.99 -2.48
CA ALA A 59 -2.54 -1.10 -1.05
C ALA A 59 -2.41 0.23 -0.30
N ALA A 60 -1.72 1.22 -0.89
CA ALA A 60 -1.64 2.59 -0.36
C ALA A 60 -3.00 3.32 -0.33
N ALA A 61 -4.02 2.78 -1.01
CA ALA A 61 -5.40 3.25 -0.95
C ALA A 61 -5.59 4.74 -1.32
N CYS A 62 -4.72 5.31 -2.16
CA CYS A 62 -4.67 6.76 -2.42
C CYS A 62 -6.04 7.31 -2.83
N SER A 63 -6.73 6.63 -3.75
CA SER A 63 -8.07 7.00 -4.24
C SER A 63 -9.20 6.93 -3.20
N ARG A 64 -9.00 6.30 -2.04
CA ARG A 64 -9.97 6.33 -0.92
C ARG A 64 -9.93 7.66 -0.18
N CYS A 65 -8.76 8.27 -0.11
CA CYS A 65 -8.52 9.51 0.61
C CYS A 65 -8.43 10.73 -0.29
N HIS A 66 -8.00 10.56 -1.55
CA HIS A 66 -7.79 11.66 -2.49
C HIS A 66 -8.65 11.53 -3.74
N ALA A 67 -9.16 12.67 -4.19
CA ALA A 67 -9.81 12.79 -5.48
C ALA A 67 -8.76 13.05 -6.57
N SER A 68 -9.04 12.55 -7.78
CA SER A 68 -8.25 12.74 -9.00
C SER A 68 -9.16 13.18 -10.17
N GLY A 69 -10.02 14.19 -9.93
CA GLY A 69 -10.96 14.69 -10.94
C GLY A 69 -12.37 14.89 -10.37
N ASP A 70 -13.36 14.18 -10.93
CA ASP A 70 -14.78 14.33 -10.55
C ASP A 70 -15.15 13.60 -9.25
N ALA A 71 -14.30 12.67 -8.80
CA ALA A 71 -14.46 12.02 -7.51
C ALA A 71 -14.37 13.06 -6.38
N VAL A 72 -15.11 12.86 -5.29
CA VAL A 72 -15.01 13.72 -4.10
C VAL A 72 -14.82 12.83 -2.89
N THR A 73 -13.84 13.19 -2.08
CA THR A 73 -13.57 12.54 -0.80
C THR A 73 -13.36 13.62 0.26
N PRO A 74 -13.95 13.44 1.45
CA PRO A 74 -13.83 14.42 2.53
C PRO A 74 -12.49 14.35 3.26
N LEU A 75 -11.63 13.38 2.93
CA LEU A 75 -10.43 13.04 3.69
C LEU A 75 -9.17 13.76 3.27
N GLY A 76 -9.03 14.00 1.98
CA GLY A 76 -7.84 14.54 1.38
C GLY A 76 -8.19 15.49 0.26
N PRO A 77 -7.27 16.41 -0.08
CA PRO A 77 -7.48 17.34 -1.18
C PRO A 77 -7.68 16.60 -2.50
N ASP A 78 -8.48 17.22 -3.35
CA ASP A 78 -8.53 16.89 -4.77
C ASP A 78 -7.19 17.25 -5.42
N LEU A 79 -6.43 16.21 -5.74
CA LEU A 79 -5.08 16.33 -6.30
C LEU A 79 -5.09 16.90 -7.71
N SER A 80 -6.23 16.95 -8.40
CA SER A 80 -6.37 17.66 -9.67
C SER A 80 -6.58 19.18 -9.49
N LYS A 81 -6.83 19.66 -8.25
CA LYS A 81 -7.14 21.06 -7.94
C LYS A 81 -6.15 21.71 -6.98
N ILE A 82 -5.12 20.99 -6.54
CA ILE A 82 -4.07 21.55 -5.67
C ILE A 82 -3.20 22.61 -6.37
N GLY A 83 -3.13 22.55 -7.71
CA GLY A 83 -2.53 23.58 -8.56
C GLY A 83 -1.06 23.33 -8.92
N PRO A 84 -0.50 24.17 -9.82
CA PRO A 84 0.81 23.98 -10.44
C PRO A 84 2.00 24.18 -9.48
N GLN A 85 1.76 24.65 -8.26
CA GLN A 85 2.78 24.74 -7.20
C GLN A 85 3.20 23.35 -6.67
N THR A 86 2.52 22.29 -7.10
CA THR A 86 2.81 20.91 -6.74
C THR A 86 3.99 20.39 -7.55
N THR A 87 5.20 20.72 -7.10
CA THR A 87 6.44 20.18 -7.68
C THR A 87 6.61 18.70 -7.34
N VAL A 88 7.48 18.00 -8.07
CA VAL A 88 7.85 16.62 -7.75
C VAL A 88 8.40 16.53 -6.33
N ALA A 89 9.31 17.44 -5.93
CA ALA A 89 9.79 17.51 -4.55
C ALA A 89 8.65 17.65 -3.53
N HIS A 90 7.62 18.45 -3.81
CA HIS A 90 6.48 18.59 -2.90
C HIS A 90 5.67 17.29 -2.74
N VAL A 91 5.42 16.56 -3.84
CA VAL A 91 4.72 15.27 -3.78
C VAL A 91 5.56 14.24 -3.01
N VAL A 92 6.85 14.15 -3.31
CA VAL A 92 7.79 13.25 -2.63
C VAL A 92 7.84 13.53 -1.13
N GLU A 93 8.02 14.80 -0.74
CA GLU A 93 8.02 15.20 0.67
C GLU A 93 6.69 14.87 1.34
N SER A 94 5.55 15.10 0.67
CA SER A 94 4.24 14.78 1.22
C SER A 94 4.08 13.29 1.47
N LEU A 95 4.52 12.42 0.55
CA LEU A 95 4.43 10.96 0.70
C LEU A 95 5.37 10.41 1.79
N LEU A 96 6.59 10.95 1.89
CA LEU A 96 7.58 10.49 2.86
C LEU A 96 7.38 11.11 4.25
N GLU A 97 6.88 12.34 4.32
CA GLU A 97 6.72 13.11 5.55
C GLU A 97 5.31 13.74 5.64
N PRO A 98 4.23 12.94 5.64
CA PRO A 98 2.84 13.44 5.55
C PRO A 98 2.43 14.40 6.66
N SER A 99 3.11 14.33 7.81
CA SER A 99 2.84 15.18 8.98
C SER A 99 3.69 16.45 9.04
N LYS A 100 4.69 16.61 8.15
CA LYS A 100 5.60 17.77 8.16
C LYS A 100 4.87 19.06 7.81
N LYS A 101 3.92 18.98 6.88
CA LYS A 101 3.04 20.10 6.50
C LYS A 101 1.66 19.58 6.15
N ILE A 102 0.72 19.77 7.06
CA ILE A 102 -0.69 19.43 6.84
C ILE A 102 -1.38 20.62 6.17
N ARG A 103 -2.11 20.37 5.08
CA ARG A 103 -2.84 21.43 4.37
C ARG A 103 -3.99 21.94 5.23
N GLU A 104 -4.18 23.25 5.26
CA GLU A 104 -5.31 23.89 5.93
C GLU A 104 -6.64 23.29 5.47
N GLY A 105 -7.53 23.00 6.42
CA GLY A 105 -8.82 22.33 6.19
C GLY A 105 -8.76 20.80 6.21
N TYR A 106 -7.57 20.19 6.23
CA TYR A 106 -7.37 18.73 6.35
C TYR A 106 -6.66 18.33 7.65
N GLU A 107 -6.57 19.27 8.60
CA GLU A 107 -6.02 19.04 9.92
C GLU A 107 -7.03 18.26 10.77
N THR A 108 -6.58 17.16 11.38
CA THR A 108 -7.38 16.48 12.41
C THR A 108 -7.39 17.33 13.66
N VAL A 109 -8.57 17.54 14.24
CA VAL A 109 -8.74 18.22 15.51
C VAL A 109 -9.24 17.25 16.57
N ASN A 110 -8.72 17.44 17.78
CA ASN A 110 -9.16 16.78 18.99
C ASN A 110 -9.94 17.80 19.81
N ILE A 111 -11.22 17.51 20.08
CA ILE A 111 -12.10 18.34 20.88
C ILE A 111 -12.35 17.62 22.20
N VAL A 112 -11.94 18.25 23.30
CA VAL A 112 -12.35 17.86 24.64
C VAL A 112 -13.63 18.62 24.96
N THR A 113 -14.68 17.87 25.25
CA THR A 113 -15.98 18.43 25.61
C THR A 113 -16.11 18.55 27.12
N THR A 114 -16.95 19.46 27.60
CA THR A 114 -17.16 19.72 29.03
C THR A 114 -17.77 18.55 29.80
N ASP A 115 -18.32 17.56 29.09
CA ASP A 115 -18.79 16.29 29.65
C ASP A 115 -17.69 15.20 29.72
N GLY A 116 -16.45 15.56 29.35
CA GLY A 116 -15.27 14.69 29.41
C GLY A 116 -15.06 13.81 28.18
N ARG A 117 -15.87 13.92 27.12
CA ARG A 117 -15.61 13.15 25.87
C ARG A 117 -14.50 13.80 25.06
N LEU A 118 -13.64 12.94 24.50
CA LEU A 118 -12.66 13.29 23.49
C LEU A 118 -13.20 12.92 22.11
N LEU A 119 -13.36 13.90 21.23
CA LEU A 119 -13.83 13.73 19.85
C LEU A 119 -12.71 14.07 18.88
N SER A 120 -12.38 13.16 17.96
CA SER A 120 -11.33 13.35 16.96
C SER A 120 -11.89 13.31 15.55
N GLY A 121 -11.57 14.31 14.72
CA GLY A 121 -12.13 14.39 13.37
C GLY A 121 -11.62 15.56 12.54
N LEU A 122 -12.13 15.68 11.32
CA LEU A 122 -11.89 16.82 10.43
C LEU A 122 -13.00 17.85 10.60
N ILE A 123 -12.67 19.14 10.64
CA ILE A 123 -13.68 20.20 10.67
C ILE A 123 -14.36 20.30 9.31
N ALA A 124 -15.63 19.90 9.22
CA ALA A 124 -16.43 20.03 8.00
C ALA A 124 -17.00 21.44 7.85
N ARG A 125 -17.43 22.03 8.97
CA ARG A 125 -17.95 23.40 9.06
C ARG A 125 -17.84 23.89 10.49
N GLN A 126 -17.63 25.18 10.65
CA GLN A 126 -17.64 25.85 11.94
C GLN A 126 -18.26 27.24 11.79
N ASP A 127 -19.08 27.61 12.78
CA ASP A 127 -19.70 28.93 12.88
C ASP A 127 -19.53 29.44 14.32
N MET A 128 -20.17 30.56 14.67
CA MET A 128 -20.01 31.13 16.02
C MET A 128 -20.62 30.27 17.13
N ASP A 129 -21.56 29.38 16.82
CA ASP A 129 -22.35 28.64 17.78
C ASP A 129 -21.89 27.17 17.91
N GLN A 130 -21.39 26.58 16.83
CA GLN A 130 -21.04 25.15 16.78
C GLN A 130 -19.85 24.85 15.87
N ILE A 131 -19.21 23.71 16.15
CA ILE A 131 -18.25 23.05 15.27
C ILE A 131 -18.87 21.73 14.82
N VAL A 132 -18.74 21.41 13.54
CA VAL A 132 -19.18 20.14 13.00
C VAL A 132 -17.98 19.37 12.50
N LEU A 133 -17.74 18.26 13.17
CA LEU A 133 -16.68 17.33 12.86
C LEU A 133 -17.21 16.22 11.97
N ARG A 134 -16.39 15.78 11.02
CA ARG A 134 -16.49 14.43 10.46
C ARG A 134 -15.63 13.52 11.31
N ASP A 135 -16.27 12.52 11.90
CA ASP A 135 -15.60 11.57 12.80
C ASP A 135 -14.47 10.84 12.06
N ALA A 136 -13.27 10.85 12.63
CA ALA A 136 -12.12 10.16 12.05
C ALA A 136 -12.35 8.64 11.95
N ALA A 137 -13.16 8.03 12.81
CA ALA A 137 -13.48 6.60 12.80
C ALA A 137 -14.69 6.23 11.92
N ASN A 138 -15.53 7.22 11.56
CA ASN A 138 -16.68 7.05 10.68
C ASN A 138 -17.01 8.35 9.93
N LEU A 139 -16.44 8.50 8.75
CA LEU A 139 -16.47 9.78 8.03
C LEU A 139 -17.82 10.18 7.45
N LEU A 140 -18.77 9.25 7.41
CA LEU A 140 -20.17 9.53 7.06
C LEU A 140 -20.94 10.15 8.23
N GLN A 141 -20.38 10.09 9.43
CA GLN A 141 -20.97 10.64 10.64
C GLN A 141 -20.47 12.07 10.87
N GLU A 142 -21.41 13.02 10.79
CA GLU A 142 -21.19 14.36 11.30
C GLU A 142 -21.52 14.42 12.79
N ILE A 143 -20.57 14.92 13.59
CA ILE A 143 -20.76 15.21 15.01
C ILE A 143 -20.84 16.71 15.17
N ARG A 144 -21.99 17.21 15.64
CA ARG A 144 -22.18 18.62 15.94
C ARG A 144 -21.85 18.85 17.41
N VAL A 145 -20.90 19.74 17.66
CA VAL A 145 -20.43 20.09 19.00
C VAL A 145 -20.71 21.58 19.19
N PRO A 146 -21.70 21.95 20.03
CA PRO A 146 -21.91 23.35 20.41
C PRO A 146 -20.64 23.92 21.05
N ARG A 147 -20.24 25.14 20.70
CA ARG A 147 -19.00 25.73 21.23
C ARG A 147 -19.00 25.90 22.75
N LYS A 148 -20.19 26.07 23.35
CA LYS A 148 -20.39 26.11 24.82
C LYS A 148 -20.08 24.78 25.53
N GLU A 149 -20.08 23.67 24.79
CA GLU A 149 -19.76 22.32 25.29
C GLU A 149 -18.30 21.96 25.01
N ILE A 150 -17.50 22.87 24.46
CA ILE A 150 -16.09 22.66 24.16
C ILE A 150 -15.26 23.26 25.29
N GLU A 151 -14.40 22.42 25.87
CA GLU A 151 -13.40 22.84 26.84
C GLU A 151 -12.08 23.19 26.13
N GLU A 152 -11.62 22.33 25.22
CA GLU A 152 -10.38 22.51 24.49
C GLU A 152 -10.49 22.02 23.05
N ILE A 153 -9.83 22.73 22.12
CA ILE A 153 -9.62 22.28 20.73
C ILE A 153 -8.12 22.26 20.47
N GLN A 154 -7.60 21.07 20.18
CA GLN A 154 -6.21 20.88 19.83
C GLN A 154 -6.09 20.36 18.39
N LYS A 155 -5.27 21.03 17.58
CA LYS A 155 -4.90 20.51 16.25
C LYS A 155 -3.88 19.39 16.43
N SER A 156 -4.11 18.25 15.77
CA SER A 156 -3.18 17.14 15.74
C SER A 156 -1.96 17.51 14.88
N GLU A 157 -0.77 17.24 15.40
CA GLU A 157 0.47 17.30 14.61
C GLU A 157 0.62 16.08 13.68
N THR A 158 -0.24 15.08 13.83
CA THR A 158 -0.23 13.86 13.01
C THR A 158 -1.30 13.92 11.92
N SER A 159 -0.88 13.69 10.68
CA SER A 159 -1.75 13.65 9.51
C SER A 159 -2.58 12.37 9.45
N MET A 160 -3.77 12.45 8.85
CA MET A 160 -4.55 11.24 8.49
C MET A 160 -3.91 10.46 7.35
N MET A 161 -3.03 11.08 6.56
CA MET A 161 -2.22 10.35 5.59
C MET A 161 -1.14 9.56 6.36
N PRO A 162 -1.16 8.22 6.30
CA PRO A 162 -0.26 7.39 7.09
C PRO A 162 1.21 7.62 6.67
N ARG A 163 2.12 7.53 7.64
CA ARG A 163 3.55 7.34 7.33
C ARG A 163 3.76 5.91 6.82
N GLY A 164 4.84 5.66 6.09
CA GLY A 164 5.16 4.30 5.65
C GLY A 164 4.38 3.84 4.40
N LEU A 165 3.57 4.71 3.79
CA LEU A 165 2.77 4.34 2.61
C LEU A 165 3.64 3.85 1.44
N VAL A 166 4.87 4.33 1.33
CA VAL A 166 5.79 3.94 0.26
C VAL A 166 6.23 2.48 0.39
N ALA A 167 6.29 1.94 1.62
CA ALA A 167 6.54 0.51 1.86
C ALA A 167 5.40 -0.43 1.39
N SER A 168 4.23 0.12 1.04
CA SER A 168 3.14 -0.66 0.42
C SER A 168 3.24 -0.75 -1.11
N LEU A 169 4.24 -0.10 -1.70
CA LEU A 169 4.58 -0.20 -3.11
C LEU A 169 5.62 -1.31 -3.29
N ARG A 170 5.54 -2.04 -4.41
CA ARG A 170 6.40 -3.19 -4.70
C ARG A 170 7.85 -2.79 -4.92
N ASP A 171 8.08 -1.64 -5.55
CA ASP A 171 9.43 -1.17 -5.89
C ASP A 171 9.50 0.35 -6.06
N ASP A 172 10.73 0.84 -6.27
CA ASP A 172 11.02 2.26 -6.48
C ASP A 172 10.32 2.82 -7.74
N ARG A 173 9.99 1.97 -8.71
CA ARG A 173 9.36 2.40 -9.97
C ARG A 173 7.90 2.70 -9.76
N GLU A 174 7.18 1.87 -9.01
CA GLU A 174 5.80 2.18 -8.61
C GLU A 174 5.74 3.52 -7.88
N PHE A 175 6.75 3.82 -7.05
CA PHE A 175 6.88 5.13 -6.43
C PHE A 175 7.06 6.25 -7.47
N TYR A 176 7.96 6.09 -8.44
CA TYR A 176 8.17 7.10 -9.49
C TYR A 176 6.93 7.31 -10.36
N ASP A 177 6.25 6.24 -10.73
CA ASP A 177 5.01 6.25 -11.51
C ASP A 177 3.90 7.00 -10.75
N LEU A 178 3.69 6.67 -9.47
CA LEU A 178 2.70 7.33 -8.61
C LEU A 178 2.98 8.83 -8.46
N VAL A 179 4.24 9.20 -8.17
CA VAL A 179 4.64 10.61 -8.05
C VAL A 179 4.44 11.35 -9.37
N ARG A 180 4.79 10.72 -10.50
CA ARG A 180 4.61 11.30 -11.83
C ARG A 180 3.13 11.55 -12.13
N TYR A 181 2.27 10.57 -11.84
CA TYR A 181 0.82 10.73 -12.00
C TYR A 181 0.26 11.88 -11.19
N VAL A 182 0.56 11.94 -9.88
CA VAL A 182 0.06 12.99 -8.99
C VAL A 182 0.53 14.38 -9.46
N GLN A 183 1.78 14.52 -9.89
CA GLN A 183 2.31 15.79 -10.40
C GLN A 183 1.64 16.22 -11.72
N GLU A 184 1.37 15.28 -12.62
CA GLU A 184 0.69 15.53 -13.90
C GLU A 184 -0.74 16.01 -13.70
N ILE A 185 -1.53 15.34 -12.84
CA ILE A 185 -2.91 15.77 -12.58
C ILE A 185 -2.98 17.09 -11.81
N ALA A 186 -2.02 17.35 -10.92
CA ALA A 186 -1.95 18.59 -10.16
C ALA A 186 -1.64 19.81 -11.06
N THR A 187 -0.81 19.60 -12.07
CA THR A 187 -0.39 20.64 -13.02
C THR A 187 -1.40 20.81 -14.15
N GLY A 188 -1.85 19.71 -14.73
CA GLY A 188 -2.77 19.67 -15.88
C GLY A 188 -4.25 19.76 -15.51
N GLY A 189 -4.57 19.70 -14.22
CA GLY A 189 -5.91 19.90 -13.71
C GLY A 189 -6.87 18.72 -13.99
N PRO A 190 -8.19 18.95 -13.81
CA PRO A 190 -9.22 17.92 -14.02
C PRO A 190 -9.22 17.33 -15.44
N THR A 191 -8.87 18.12 -16.46
CA THR A 191 -8.75 17.65 -17.85
C THR A 191 -7.69 16.56 -17.95
N ARG A 192 -6.49 16.82 -17.42
CA ARG A 192 -5.40 15.84 -17.44
C ARG A 192 -5.71 14.60 -16.61
N ALA A 193 -6.39 14.79 -15.48
CA ALA A 193 -6.84 13.68 -14.64
C ALA A 193 -7.80 12.76 -15.40
N LYS A 194 -8.72 13.32 -16.20
CA LYS A 194 -9.64 12.58 -17.05
C LYS A 194 -8.93 11.84 -18.19
N GLU A 195 -7.92 12.45 -18.80
CA GLU A 195 -7.09 11.80 -19.84
C GLU A 195 -6.31 10.59 -19.32
N LEU A 196 -5.84 10.68 -18.07
CA LEU A 196 -5.06 9.63 -17.40
C LEU A 196 -5.93 8.63 -16.63
N GLN A 197 -7.25 8.77 -16.65
CA GLN A 197 -8.15 7.87 -15.95
C GLN A 197 -7.98 6.44 -16.52
N PRO A 198 -7.63 5.44 -15.68
CA PRO A 198 -7.50 4.08 -16.16
C PRO A 198 -8.82 3.54 -16.70
N ARG A 199 -8.75 2.64 -17.68
CA ARG A 199 -9.93 1.95 -18.20
C ARG A 199 -10.50 1.04 -17.11
N PRO A 200 -11.82 0.81 -17.09
CA PRO A 200 -12.44 -0.09 -16.10
C PRO A 200 -11.80 -1.48 -16.06
N GLU A 201 -11.40 -2.00 -17.22
CA GLU A 201 -10.69 -3.27 -17.38
C GLU A 201 -9.36 -3.32 -16.62
N GLU A 202 -8.60 -2.22 -16.63
CA GLU A 202 -7.30 -2.10 -15.95
C GLU A 202 -7.48 -2.04 -14.42
N LEU A 203 -8.64 -1.59 -13.97
CA LEU A 203 -9.03 -1.51 -12.56
C LEU A 203 -9.65 -2.80 -12.02
N LEU A 204 -9.92 -3.80 -12.87
CA LEU A 204 -10.44 -5.10 -12.41
C LEU A 204 -9.43 -5.77 -11.48
N ILE A 205 -9.88 -6.07 -10.26
CA ILE A 205 -9.11 -6.87 -9.31
C ILE A 205 -9.50 -8.33 -9.56
N VAL A 206 -8.50 -9.17 -9.81
CA VAL A 206 -8.71 -10.62 -9.90
C VAL A 206 -9.08 -11.13 -8.51
N ASP A 207 -10.25 -11.77 -8.40
CA ASP A 207 -10.68 -12.36 -7.14
C ASP A 207 -10.02 -13.74 -6.95
N ASP A 208 -8.82 -13.72 -6.39
CA ASP A 208 -8.05 -14.90 -6.03
C ASP A 208 -8.52 -15.57 -4.72
N THR A 209 -9.67 -15.15 -4.18
CA THR A 209 -10.29 -15.80 -3.01
C THR A 209 -11.12 -17.02 -3.37
N GLN A 210 -11.33 -17.27 -4.67
CA GLN A 210 -12.14 -18.35 -5.20
C GLN A 210 -11.34 -19.66 -5.32
N ASP A 211 -12.04 -20.80 -5.23
CA ASP A 211 -11.46 -22.16 -5.37
C ASP A 211 -10.26 -22.46 -4.45
N LEU A 212 -10.25 -21.88 -3.25
CA LEU A 212 -9.24 -22.17 -2.23
C LEU A 212 -9.69 -23.26 -1.26
N ASP A 213 -8.80 -24.20 -0.94
CA ASP A 213 -8.98 -25.15 0.16
C ASP A 213 -8.61 -24.48 1.48
N HIS A 214 -9.50 -23.62 1.98
CA HIS A 214 -9.25 -22.84 3.20
C HIS A 214 -8.97 -23.72 4.42
N ALA A 215 -9.62 -24.89 4.52
CA ALA A 215 -9.42 -25.81 5.63
C ALA A 215 -8.01 -26.39 5.61
N ARG A 216 -7.53 -26.81 4.44
CA ARG A 216 -6.16 -27.32 4.28
C ARG A 216 -5.10 -26.25 4.47
N ILE A 217 -5.34 -25.02 4.00
CA ILE A 217 -4.43 -23.90 4.24
C ILE A 217 -4.29 -23.69 5.75
N LEU A 218 -5.39 -23.48 6.47
CA LEU A 218 -5.39 -23.20 7.91
C LEU A 218 -4.74 -24.31 8.74
N THR A 219 -5.03 -25.57 8.43
CA THR A 219 -4.45 -26.73 9.15
C THR A 219 -2.97 -26.96 8.83
N SER A 220 -2.46 -26.38 7.74
CA SER A 220 -1.06 -26.50 7.34
C SER A 220 -0.14 -25.40 7.90
N LEU A 221 -0.70 -24.32 8.48
CA LEU A 221 0.09 -23.19 8.98
C LEU A 221 0.91 -23.62 10.21
N GLY A 222 2.23 -23.45 10.12
CA GLY A 222 3.16 -23.77 11.20
C GLY A 222 4.00 -22.59 11.66
N GLU A 223 5.10 -22.88 12.35
CA GLU A 223 6.04 -21.86 12.87
C GLU A 223 6.61 -20.96 11.77
N ARG A 224 7.00 -21.54 10.62
CA ARG A 224 7.49 -20.77 9.46
C ARG A 224 6.45 -19.81 8.89
N ASP A 225 5.18 -20.21 8.91
CA ASP A 225 4.05 -19.38 8.46
C ASP A 225 3.75 -18.26 9.45
N PHE A 226 3.90 -18.53 10.75
CA PHE A 226 3.80 -17.50 11.79
C PHE A 226 4.88 -16.43 11.62
N GLU A 227 6.14 -16.83 11.41
CA GLU A 227 7.24 -15.90 11.15
C GLU A 227 7.04 -15.11 9.84
N ALA A 228 6.51 -15.75 8.80
CA ALA A 228 6.16 -15.06 7.55
C ALA A 228 5.04 -14.03 7.79
N GLY A 229 4.00 -14.40 8.52
CA GLY A 229 2.92 -13.51 8.93
C GLY A 229 3.41 -12.31 9.74
N GLN A 230 4.37 -12.53 10.65
CA GLN A 230 5.02 -11.45 11.40
C GLN A 230 5.74 -10.49 10.46
N ARG A 231 6.54 -10.99 9.51
CA ARG A 231 7.26 -10.15 8.54
C ARG A 231 6.29 -9.33 7.69
N ILE A 232 5.22 -9.94 7.19
CA ILE A 232 4.17 -9.25 6.42
C ILE A 232 3.50 -8.16 7.26
N PHE A 233 3.16 -8.48 8.52
CA PHE A 233 2.54 -7.51 9.42
C PHE A 233 3.44 -6.28 9.61
N HIS A 234 4.72 -6.51 9.93
CA HIS A 234 5.70 -5.44 10.15
C HIS A 234 6.09 -4.70 8.86
N GLY A 235 5.98 -5.33 7.69
CA GLY A 235 6.23 -4.69 6.41
C GLY A 235 5.09 -3.77 5.95
N HIS A 236 3.83 -4.20 6.15
CA HIS A 236 2.68 -3.55 5.49
C HIS A 236 1.58 -3.05 6.46
N CYS A 237 1.34 -3.74 7.57
CA CYS A 237 0.18 -3.48 8.43
C CYS A 237 0.45 -2.43 9.52
N VAL A 238 1.68 -2.38 10.05
CA VAL A 238 2.05 -1.51 11.19
C VAL A 238 1.88 -0.02 10.93
N ASN A 239 1.96 0.40 9.67
CA ASN A 239 1.78 1.79 9.27
C ASN A 239 0.39 2.33 9.63
N CYS A 240 -0.60 1.44 9.65
CA CYS A 240 -1.98 1.76 10.00
C CYS A 240 -2.35 1.26 11.40
N HIS A 241 -1.99 0.02 11.71
CA HIS A 241 -2.43 -0.68 12.92
C HIS A 241 -1.47 -0.56 14.11
N GLY A 242 -0.33 0.09 13.93
CA GLY A 242 0.71 0.21 14.96
C GLY A 242 1.60 -1.04 15.04
N PRO A 243 2.83 -0.89 15.57
CA PRO A 243 3.80 -1.98 15.67
C PRO A 243 3.35 -3.12 16.59
N ASP A 244 2.48 -2.84 17.56
CA ASP A 244 1.92 -3.79 18.52
C ASP A 244 0.53 -4.32 18.11
N GLY A 245 -0.04 -3.81 17.00
CA GLY A 245 -1.41 -4.06 16.54
C GLY A 245 -2.52 -3.62 17.49
N ASN A 246 -2.19 -2.92 18.58
CA ASN A 246 -3.11 -2.52 19.64
C ASN A 246 -3.17 -1.02 19.86
N THR A 247 -2.18 -0.29 19.36
CA THR A 247 -2.09 1.17 19.39
C THR A 247 -2.04 1.69 17.96
N PRO A 248 -3.20 1.76 17.25
CA PRO A 248 -3.22 2.12 15.84
C PRO A 248 -2.70 3.53 15.60
N THR A 249 -1.86 3.67 14.57
CA THR A 249 -1.38 4.98 14.10
C THR A 249 -2.51 5.76 13.42
N LEU A 250 -3.49 5.07 12.83
CA LEU A 250 -4.67 5.68 12.23
C LEU A 250 -5.90 5.49 13.10
N ALA A 251 -6.64 6.57 13.32
CA ALA A 251 -7.91 6.54 14.05
C ALA A 251 -8.98 5.64 13.39
N THR A 252 -8.88 5.40 12.09
CA THR A 252 -9.76 4.51 11.32
C THR A 252 -9.43 3.03 11.50
N ALA A 253 -8.18 2.71 11.88
CA ALA A 253 -7.70 1.36 12.06
C ALA A 253 -8.15 0.81 13.43
N ARG A 254 -8.40 -0.50 13.48
CA ARG A 254 -8.85 -1.18 14.69
C ARG A 254 -7.66 -1.74 15.46
N ALA A 255 -7.73 -1.63 16.79
CA ALA A 255 -6.83 -2.30 17.71
C ALA A 255 -7.25 -3.77 17.82
N PHE A 256 -6.42 -4.68 17.30
CA PHE A 256 -6.79 -6.10 17.16
C PHE A 256 -7.01 -6.79 18.50
N GLY A 257 -6.30 -6.43 19.56
CA GLY A 257 -6.49 -7.05 20.89
C GLY A 257 -7.58 -6.39 21.74
N ALA A 258 -7.96 -5.14 21.46
CA ALA A 258 -8.82 -4.35 22.36
C ALA A 258 -10.22 -4.06 21.80
N GLN A 259 -10.39 -4.05 20.48
CA GLN A 259 -11.63 -3.63 19.82
C GLN A 259 -12.29 -4.80 19.08
N GLU A 260 -13.62 -4.78 19.03
CA GLU A 260 -14.39 -5.73 18.23
C GLU A 260 -14.15 -5.50 16.72
N LEU A 261 -13.88 -6.60 16.00
CA LEU A 261 -13.71 -6.57 14.54
C LEU A 261 -15.07 -6.63 13.85
N LYS A 262 -15.50 -5.49 13.30
CA LYS A 262 -16.81 -5.31 12.64
C LYS A 262 -17.13 -6.32 11.53
N TYR A 263 -16.12 -6.86 10.87
CA TYR A 263 -16.28 -7.75 9.71
C TYR A 263 -16.11 -9.22 10.06
N GLY A 264 -15.99 -9.55 11.34
CA GLY A 264 -15.75 -10.90 11.85
C GLY A 264 -14.30 -11.06 12.29
N ALA A 265 -14.12 -11.80 13.38
CA ALA A 265 -12.83 -12.06 13.97
C ALA A 265 -12.24 -13.40 13.50
N ASP A 266 -13.02 -14.36 13.03
CA ASP A 266 -12.51 -15.68 12.63
C ASP A 266 -11.51 -15.62 11.45
N PRO A 267 -10.63 -16.64 11.28
CA PRO A 267 -9.59 -16.61 10.27
C PRO A 267 -10.10 -16.36 8.85
N TYR A 268 -11.24 -16.93 8.47
CA TYR A 268 -11.78 -16.79 7.12
C TYR A 268 -12.32 -15.38 6.86
N ARG A 269 -13.05 -14.81 7.83
CA ARG A 269 -13.55 -13.43 7.71
C ARG A 269 -12.45 -12.38 7.77
N MET A 270 -11.41 -12.62 8.57
CA MET A 270 -10.21 -11.79 8.55
C MET A 270 -9.48 -11.90 7.21
N PHE A 271 -9.34 -13.11 6.66
CA PHE A 271 -8.80 -13.32 5.31
C PHE A 271 -9.59 -12.52 4.26
N LEU A 272 -10.92 -12.59 4.27
CA LEU A 272 -11.75 -11.80 3.35
C LEU A 272 -11.57 -10.30 3.53
N THR A 273 -11.40 -9.82 4.76
CA THR A 273 -11.12 -8.41 5.06
C THR A 273 -9.80 -7.97 4.42
N VAL A 274 -8.75 -8.79 4.54
CA VAL A 274 -7.44 -8.54 3.93
C VAL A 274 -7.51 -8.62 2.39
N SER A 275 -8.24 -9.58 1.85
CA SER A 275 -8.35 -9.82 0.41
C SER A 275 -9.22 -8.82 -0.34
N ARG A 276 -10.32 -8.36 0.26
CA ARG A 276 -11.32 -7.50 -0.39
C ARG A 276 -11.30 -6.06 0.12
N GLY A 277 -10.54 -5.80 1.18
CA GLY A 277 -10.56 -4.54 1.89
C GLY A 277 -11.84 -4.37 2.72
N ALA A 278 -11.84 -3.36 3.58
CA ALA A 278 -12.97 -3.07 4.44
C ALA A 278 -13.01 -1.60 4.86
N GLY A 279 -14.08 -0.89 4.49
CA GLY A 279 -14.17 0.56 4.69
C GLY A 279 -13.06 1.30 3.95
N LEU A 280 -12.10 1.85 4.70
CA LEU A 280 -10.94 2.58 4.16
C LEU A 280 -9.68 1.70 4.04
N MET A 281 -9.70 0.48 4.61
CA MET A 281 -8.62 -0.47 4.41
C MET A 281 -8.70 -1.02 3.00
N ALA A 282 -7.70 -0.72 2.16
CA ALA A 282 -7.60 -1.29 0.82
C ALA A 282 -7.30 -2.80 0.87
N PRO A 283 -7.73 -3.56 -0.15
CA PRO A 283 -7.33 -4.95 -0.28
C PRO A 283 -5.82 -5.07 -0.48
N LEU A 284 -5.20 -6.06 0.16
CA LEU A 284 -3.77 -6.38 0.01
C LEU A 284 -3.57 -7.40 -1.13
N THR A 285 -3.94 -7.01 -2.35
CA THR A 285 -3.93 -7.89 -3.52
C THR A 285 -2.52 -8.24 -4.02
N HIS A 286 -1.50 -7.52 -3.57
CA HIS A 286 -0.09 -7.84 -3.85
C HIS A 286 0.41 -9.05 -3.07
N LEU A 287 -0.30 -9.44 -1.99
CA LEU A 287 -0.02 -10.67 -1.24
C LEU A 287 -0.79 -11.83 -1.85
N THR A 288 -0.16 -12.99 -1.94
CA THR A 288 -0.83 -14.25 -2.30
C THR A 288 -1.88 -14.63 -1.24
N PRO A 289 -2.90 -15.44 -1.58
CA PRO A 289 -3.89 -15.86 -0.58
C PRO A 289 -3.27 -16.55 0.65
N ARG A 290 -2.19 -17.33 0.47
CA ARG A 290 -1.50 -17.96 1.59
C ARG A 290 -0.82 -16.94 2.49
N GLU A 291 -0.16 -15.92 1.94
CA GLU A 291 0.44 -14.82 2.71
C GLU A 291 -0.60 -14.02 3.51
N ARG A 292 -1.80 -13.81 2.93
CA ARG A 292 -2.91 -13.20 3.66
C ARG A 292 -3.36 -14.06 4.84
N TYR A 293 -3.37 -15.39 4.71
CA TYR A 293 -3.61 -16.29 5.84
C TYR A 293 -2.49 -16.28 6.87
N GLN A 294 -1.23 -16.17 6.45
CA GLN A 294 -0.07 -16.08 7.35
C GLN A 294 -0.16 -14.85 8.25
N VAL A 295 -0.46 -13.67 7.69
CA VAL A 295 -0.62 -12.45 8.51
C VAL A 295 -1.83 -12.54 9.44
N VAL A 296 -2.94 -13.13 8.99
CA VAL A 296 -4.10 -13.39 9.85
C VAL A 296 -3.74 -14.33 11.00
N TYR A 297 -2.96 -15.38 10.72
CA TYR A 297 -2.50 -16.32 11.73
C TYR A 297 -1.62 -15.65 12.78
N TYR A 298 -0.65 -14.83 12.34
CA TYR A 298 0.17 -14.03 13.24
C TYR A 298 -0.68 -13.10 14.13
N ILE A 299 -1.59 -12.31 13.54
CA ILE A 299 -2.44 -11.38 14.30
C ILE A 299 -3.26 -12.13 15.35
N ARG A 300 -3.89 -13.24 14.94
CA ARG A 300 -4.75 -14.01 15.84
C ARG A 300 -3.98 -14.62 17.00
N GLU A 301 -2.86 -15.28 16.71
CA GLU A 301 -2.11 -16.00 17.74
C GLU A 301 -1.26 -15.08 18.63
N SER A 302 -0.70 -13.98 18.10
CA SER A 302 0.20 -13.11 18.86
C SER A 302 -0.48 -11.90 19.50
N ILE A 303 -1.54 -11.37 18.88
CA ILE A 303 -2.16 -10.10 19.29
C ILE A 303 -3.53 -10.34 19.93
N MET A 304 -4.34 -11.22 19.34
CA MET A 304 -5.74 -11.41 19.74
C MET A 304 -5.92 -12.46 20.84
N LYS A 305 -5.19 -13.57 20.79
CA LYS A 305 -5.43 -14.79 21.61
C LYS A 305 -5.74 -14.53 23.09
N ASP A 306 -4.96 -13.68 23.73
CA ASP A 306 -5.07 -13.42 25.17
C ASP A 306 -5.88 -12.16 25.51
N ARG A 307 -6.30 -11.37 24.51
CA ARG A 307 -6.82 -10.01 24.71
C ARG A 307 -8.18 -9.77 24.07
N ASN A 308 -8.40 -10.29 22.87
CA ASN A 308 -9.62 -10.02 22.11
C ASN A 308 -10.71 -11.04 22.43
N PRO A 309 -11.89 -10.61 22.90
CA PRO A 309 -13.01 -11.51 23.20
C PRO A 309 -13.61 -12.21 21.96
N GLY A 310 -13.32 -11.72 20.75
CA GLY A 310 -13.68 -12.36 19.49
C GLY A 310 -12.69 -13.43 19.02
N TYR A 311 -11.60 -13.71 19.76
CA TYR A 311 -10.72 -14.83 19.45
C TYR A 311 -11.44 -16.17 19.69
N SER A 312 -11.19 -17.13 18.83
CA SER A 312 -11.76 -18.47 18.89
C SER A 312 -10.76 -19.51 18.36
N THR A 313 -10.76 -20.71 18.92
CA THR A 313 -9.95 -21.80 18.39
C THR A 313 -10.58 -22.37 17.13
N ILE A 314 -9.74 -22.83 16.21
CA ILE A 314 -10.18 -23.53 14.99
C ILE A 314 -10.49 -24.97 15.38
N ASP A 315 -11.74 -25.41 15.19
CA ASP A 315 -12.19 -26.78 15.42
C ASP A 315 -12.70 -27.44 14.13
N ASP A 316 -12.97 -28.75 14.20
CA ASP A 316 -13.43 -29.53 13.05
C ASP A 316 -14.77 -29.03 12.50
N SER A 317 -15.65 -28.48 13.36
CA SER A 317 -16.94 -27.93 12.93
C SER A 317 -16.74 -26.67 12.10
N TYR A 318 -15.85 -25.78 12.52
CA TYR A 318 -15.46 -24.59 11.78
C TYR A 318 -14.83 -24.97 10.44
N LEU A 319 -13.86 -25.89 10.42
CA LEU A 319 -13.19 -26.36 9.20
C LEU A 319 -14.17 -27.01 8.22
N ALA A 320 -15.14 -27.76 8.72
CA ALA A 320 -16.19 -28.36 7.91
C ALA A 320 -17.07 -27.31 7.21
N GLY A 321 -17.34 -26.20 7.89
CA GLY A 321 -18.16 -25.09 7.40
C GLY A 321 -17.48 -24.14 6.41
N LEU A 322 -16.17 -24.25 6.21
CA LEU A 322 -15.45 -23.41 5.24
C LEU A 322 -15.79 -23.75 3.79
N PRO A 323 -15.78 -22.76 2.87
CA PRO A 323 -15.89 -23.01 1.44
C PRO A 323 -14.87 -24.04 0.98
N LYS A 324 -15.30 -24.91 0.05
CA LYS A 324 -14.46 -25.95 -0.53
C LYS A 324 -13.80 -25.41 -1.80
N GLY A 325 -12.56 -25.84 -2.01
CA GLY A 325 -11.77 -25.53 -3.19
C GLY A 325 -10.58 -26.46 -3.26
N THR A 326 -9.70 -26.23 -4.23
CA THR A 326 -8.52 -27.09 -4.46
C THR A 326 -7.19 -26.35 -4.34
N GLY A 327 -7.20 -25.03 -4.50
CA GLY A 327 -6.00 -24.19 -4.45
C GLY A 327 -5.45 -23.99 -3.04
N LEU A 328 -4.12 -23.94 -2.92
CA LEU A 328 -3.42 -23.63 -1.67
C LEU A 328 -3.01 -22.16 -1.54
N GLY A 329 -3.25 -21.35 -2.57
CA GLY A 329 -3.03 -19.91 -2.52
C GLY A 329 -1.55 -19.49 -2.56
N ASP A 330 -0.69 -20.31 -3.14
CA ASP A 330 0.76 -20.11 -3.29
C ASP A 330 1.17 -19.51 -4.64
N GLN A 331 0.21 -19.24 -5.53
CA GLN A 331 0.49 -18.70 -6.86
C GLN A 331 0.81 -17.20 -6.76
N GLU A 332 1.99 -16.82 -7.22
CA GLU A 332 2.32 -15.42 -7.53
C GLU A 332 1.68 -15.03 -8.87
N GLU A 333 1.03 -13.86 -8.92
CA GLU A 333 0.76 -13.23 -10.21
C GLU A 333 2.10 -12.92 -10.87
N SER A 334 2.45 -13.67 -11.91
CA SER A 334 3.45 -13.25 -12.90
C SER A 334 2.89 -12.04 -13.63
N GLY A 335 2.93 -10.86 -13.02
CA GLY A 335 2.63 -9.61 -13.71
C GLY A 335 3.50 -9.47 -14.95
N ASP A 336 3.01 -8.74 -15.95
CA ASP A 336 3.82 -8.37 -17.11
C ASP A 336 5.15 -7.78 -16.64
N ARG A 337 6.25 -8.43 -17.04
CA ARG A 337 7.59 -7.93 -16.70
C ARG A 337 7.80 -6.63 -17.44
N ASP A 338 7.94 -5.55 -16.71
CA ASP A 338 8.23 -4.27 -17.31
C ASP A 338 9.73 -4.14 -17.58
N PHE A 339 10.09 -4.19 -18.86
CA PHE A 339 11.46 -4.17 -19.37
C PHE A 339 12.15 -2.80 -19.31
N GLY A 340 11.50 -1.77 -18.77
CA GLY A 340 12.04 -0.42 -18.68
C GLY A 340 11.83 0.39 -19.96
N PRO A 341 12.57 1.49 -20.20
CA PRO A 341 12.41 2.30 -21.41
C PRO A 341 12.98 1.63 -22.66
N VAL A 342 13.86 0.65 -22.47
CA VAL A 342 14.61 -0.02 -23.53
C VAL A 342 14.79 -1.49 -23.16
N LEU A 343 14.43 -2.39 -24.08
CA LEU A 343 14.68 -3.83 -23.97
C LEU A 343 15.72 -4.26 -25.01
N GLY A 344 16.79 -4.90 -24.53
CA GLY A 344 17.62 -5.74 -25.41
C GLY A 344 16.86 -7.02 -25.73
N SER A 345 16.45 -7.19 -26.98
CA SER A 345 15.65 -8.34 -27.42
C SER A 345 16.07 -8.87 -28.78
N GLN A 346 15.72 -10.13 -29.02
CA GLN A 346 15.70 -10.71 -30.35
C GLN A 346 14.37 -10.33 -31.03
N LEU A 347 14.41 -9.97 -32.32
CA LEU A 347 13.22 -9.73 -33.14
C LEU A 347 13.06 -10.85 -34.18
N GLY A 348 12.09 -11.73 -33.94
CA GLY A 348 11.88 -12.95 -34.73
C GLY A 348 13.16 -13.80 -34.81
N ASN A 349 13.38 -14.52 -35.91
CA ASN A 349 14.61 -15.30 -36.09
C ASN A 349 15.70 -14.53 -36.88
N GLN A 350 15.48 -13.24 -37.15
CA GLN A 350 16.30 -12.49 -38.09
C GLN A 350 17.24 -11.50 -37.41
N ILE A 351 16.92 -11.05 -36.20
CA ILE A 351 17.69 -10.03 -35.48
C ILE A 351 17.92 -10.51 -34.06
N ASN A 352 19.15 -10.93 -33.78
CA ASN A 352 19.49 -11.53 -32.49
C ASN A 352 19.97 -10.49 -31.46
N ASN A 353 20.19 -9.25 -31.89
CA ASN A 353 20.70 -8.17 -31.05
C ASN A 353 19.99 -6.84 -31.40
N GLY A 354 18.70 -6.81 -31.10
CA GLY A 354 17.86 -5.64 -31.23
C GLY A 354 17.82 -4.85 -29.94
N LEU A 355 17.94 -3.52 -30.04
CA LEU A 355 17.64 -2.62 -28.95
C LEU A 355 16.28 -1.99 -29.22
N THR A 356 15.26 -2.44 -28.50
CA THR A 356 13.89 -1.94 -28.66
C THR A 356 13.63 -0.84 -27.65
N PHE A 357 13.17 0.33 -28.08
CA PHE A 357 12.78 1.45 -27.22
C PHE A 357 11.40 1.97 -27.59
N ARG A 358 10.68 2.50 -26.60
CA ARG A 358 9.33 3.05 -26.78
C ARG A 358 9.38 4.56 -27.03
N LEU A 359 8.66 5.01 -28.05
CA LEU A 359 8.39 6.41 -28.34
C LEU A 359 7.14 6.88 -27.58
N SER A 360 7.00 8.19 -27.43
CA SER A 360 5.93 8.84 -26.63
C SER A 360 4.52 8.66 -27.19
N ASP A 361 4.37 8.18 -28.42
CA ASP A 361 3.10 7.94 -29.11
C ASP A 361 2.66 6.45 -29.06
N GLY A 362 3.32 5.63 -28.23
CA GLY A 362 3.02 4.21 -28.09
C GLY A 362 3.58 3.34 -29.21
N VAL A 363 4.49 3.88 -30.03
CA VAL A 363 5.25 3.13 -31.03
C VAL A 363 6.53 2.58 -30.40
N SER A 364 6.74 1.27 -30.50
CA SER A 364 8.00 0.62 -30.18
C SER A 364 8.87 0.56 -31.43
N VAL A 365 10.14 0.91 -31.30
CA VAL A 365 11.13 0.87 -32.39
C VAL A 365 12.27 -0.04 -31.99
N CYS A 366 12.57 -1.03 -32.82
CA CYS A 366 13.74 -1.89 -32.67
C CYS A 366 14.87 -1.39 -33.57
N TYR A 367 16.04 -1.17 -32.97
CA TYR A 367 17.26 -0.83 -33.67
C TYR A 367 18.20 -2.05 -33.68
N ASP A 368 18.58 -2.51 -34.87
CA ASP A 368 19.55 -3.59 -35.02
C ASP A 368 20.95 -3.03 -34.69
N LEU A 369 21.50 -3.49 -33.57
CA LEU A 369 22.81 -3.02 -33.09
C LEU A 369 23.97 -3.52 -33.95
N HIS A 370 23.80 -4.61 -34.72
CA HIS A 370 24.84 -5.10 -35.62
C HIS A 370 24.85 -4.35 -36.95
N ARG A 371 23.67 -4.11 -37.52
CA ARG A 371 23.54 -3.43 -38.82
C ARG A 371 23.45 -1.91 -38.70
N MET A 372 23.35 -1.39 -37.48
CA MET A 372 23.23 0.03 -37.19
C MET A 372 22.08 0.70 -37.96
N GLN A 373 20.91 0.08 -37.94
CA GLN A 373 19.73 0.60 -38.64
C GLN A 373 18.46 0.27 -37.86
N ILE A 374 17.40 1.05 -38.11
CA ILE A 374 16.07 0.70 -37.62
C ILE A 374 15.63 -0.58 -38.32
N ALA A 375 15.29 -1.57 -37.52
CA ALA A 375 14.87 -2.88 -37.96
C ALA A 375 13.36 -2.98 -38.13
N ALA A 376 12.62 -2.43 -37.18
CA ALA A 376 11.16 -2.48 -37.16
C ALA A 376 10.59 -1.37 -36.29
N ALA A 377 9.34 -1.02 -36.56
CA ALA A 377 8.52 -0.20 -35.70
C ALA A 377 7.09 -0.76 -35.67
N TRP A 378 6.49 -0.83 -34.50
CA TRP A 378 5.12 -1.33 -34.30
C TRP A 378 4.42 -0.57 -33.19
N ARG A 379 3.08 -0.65 -33.13
CA ARG A 379 2.30 -0.14 -32.00
C ARG A 379 2.17 -1.24 -30.97
N GLY A 380 2.57 -1.00 -29.72
CA GLY A 380 2.50 -2.01 -28.67
C GLY A 380 3.67 -2.01 -27.68
N GLY A 381 3.71 -3.03 -26.84
CA GLY A 381 4.77 -3.41 -25.90
C GLY A 381 6.03 -3.96 -26.55
N PHE A 382 7.02 -4.24 -25.71
CA PHE A 382 8.27 -4.85 -26.14
C PHE A 382 8.11 -6.31 -26.60
N LEU A 383 7.00 -6.96 -26.21
CA LEU A 383 6.72 -8.38 -26.49
C LEU A 383 5.51 -8.60 -27.41
N ASP A 384 4.97 -7.53 -27.99
CA ASP A 384 3.75 -7.55 -28.82
C ASP A 384 4.00 -8.01 -30.26
#